data_AF-A0A442MJV4-F1
#
_entry.id   AF-A0A442MJV4-F1
#
_cell.length_a   1.000
_cell.length_b   1.000
_cell.length_c   1.000
_cell.angle_alpha   90.00
_cell.angle_beta   90.00
_cell.angle_gamma   90.00
#
_symmetry.space_group_name_H-M   'P 1'
#
loop_
_entity.id
_entity.type
_entity.pdbx_description
1 polymer ?
#
loop_
_entity_poly.entity_id
_entity_poly.type
_entity_poly.pdbx_seq_one_letter_code
_entity_poly.pdbx_strand_id
1 'polypeptide(L)'
;MGHAEEVAVAVSQMLSHLSEKPLTKSTLGARFSGHKRGVFDCAIGALRILSLIEIDTDKLVSLSPLGRYFVDNPNGLDASDVVSEFLQHRKADPETNAQEYAYPTVDSLYRQIGKIAGRGTASLQTSRNNANRLRLKTAKSDLRFGITMFIAAIDREFERRMHDLSSDGRFRWPDTDAPGGDGSVGGVQFMDEGMLLRMDYRVGVRNGASTPVRRQILRQLFEDTLPPVFPPDYMRKWGDKGSVQRLRTLAYTIAPLTKNLKRKHDSHMDVAIGEYESDLQWLYETYYVGRFRFDWPSTRLD
;
A
#
# COMPACT_ATOMS: atom_id res chain seq x y z
N MET A 1 10.80 25.44 4.16
CA MET A 1 9.69 24.57 4.58
C MET A 1 8.32 25.24 4.43
N GLY A 2 8.12 26.53 4.78
CA GLY A 2 6.77 27.13 4.84
C GLY A 2 5.94 27.24 3.55
N HIS A 3 6.52 27.28 2.34
CA HIS A 3 5.70 27.47 1.13
C HIS A 3 4.86 26.24 0.73
N ALA A 4 5.37 25.02 0.94
CA ALA A 4 4.62 23.80 0.60
C ALA A 4 3.43 23.62 1.55
N GLU A 5 3.62 23.92 2.83
CA GLU A 5 2.60 23.86 3.87
C GLU A 5 1.50 24.91 3.65
N GLU A 6 1.87 26.14 3.27
CA GLU A 6 0.91 27.19 2.84
C GLU A 6 0.05 26.72 1.65
N VAL A 7 0.65 26.01 0.68
CA VAL A 7 -0.09 25.47 -0.48
C VAL A 7 -0.96 24.28 -0.08
N ALA A 8 -0.52 23.43 0.84
CA ALA A 8 -1.29 22.31 1.36
C ALA A 8 -2.57 22.77 2.07
N VAL A 9 -2.48 23.80 2.92
CA VAL A 9 -3.63 24.40 3.60
C VAL A 9 -4.61 25.00 2.59
N ALA A 10 -4.09 25.71 1.57
CA ALA A 10 -4.93 26.26 0.51
C ALA A 10 -5.68 25.15 -0.27
N VAL A 11 -5.04 24.00 -0.48
CA VAL A 11 -5.64 22.82 -1.12
C VAL A 11 -6.80 22.25 -0.31
N SER A 12 -6.64 22.00 0.99
CA SER A 12 -7.75 21.46 1.81
C SER A 12 -8.96 22.41 1.79
N GLN A 13 -8.72 23.72 1.92
CA GLN A 13 -9.77 24.74 1.84
C GLN A 13 -10.45 24.77 0.46
N MET A 14 -9.68 24.64 -0.62
CA MET A 14 -10.23 24.61 -1.99
C MET A 14 -11.15 23.42 -2.19
N LEU A 15 -10.68 22.24 -1.80
CA LEU A 15 -11.42 21.00 -1.96
C LEU A 15 -12.71 21.02 -1.12
N SER A 16 -12.65 21.58 0.09
CA SER A 16 -13.85 21.82 0.91
C SER A 16 -14.88 22.68 0.18
N HIS A 17 -14.48 23.81 -0.43
CA HIS A 17 -15.42 24.65 -1.19
C HIS A 17 -15.95 23.98 -2.46
N LEU A 18 -15.11 23.22 -3.16
CA LEU A 18 -15.48 22.55 -4.40
C LEU A 18 -16.33 21.28 -4.14
N SER A 19 -16.32 20.76 -2.92
CA SER A 19 -17.19 19.66 -2.48
C SER A 19 -18.66 20.05 -2.51
N GLU A 20 -18.97 21.28 -2.12
CA GLU A 20 -20.33 21.82 -2.06
C GLU A 20 -20.87 22.06 -3.47
N LYS A 21 -20.09 22.74 -4.31
CA LYS A 21 -20.46 23.08 -5.69
C LYS A 21 -19.26 23.51 -6.53
N PRO A 22 -19.36 23.39 -7.86
CA PRO A 22 -18.40 24.02 -8.78
C PRO A 22 -18.36 25.55 -8.63
N LEU A 23 -17.19 26.14 -8.79
CA LEU A 23 -16.94 27.58 -8.63
C LEU A 23 -16.04 28.11 -9.74
N THR A 24 -16.24 29.35 -10.19
CA THR A 24 -15.31 29.96 -11.16
C THR A 24 -13.94 30.23 -10.52
N LYS A 25 -12.87 30.27 -11.32
CA LYS A 25 -11.52 30.61 -10.81
C LYS A 25 -11.49 31.96 -10.07
N SER A 26 -12.28 32.95 -10.52
CA SER A 26 -12.36 34.27 -9.88
C SER A 26 -13.11 34.22 -8.54
N THR A 27 -14.23 33.50 -8.47
CA THR A 27 -14.99 33.32 -7.21
C THR A 27 -14.17 32.54 -6.19
N LEU A 28 -13.49 31.47 -6.63
CA LEU A 28 -12.59 30.71 -5.78
C LEU A 28 -11.44 31.62 -5.32
N GLY A 29 -10.76 32.32 -6.24
CA GLY A 29 -9.66 33.25 -5.91
C GLY A 29 -10.04 34.36 -4.93
N ALA A 30 -11.25 34.90 -5.01
CA ALA A 30 -11.75 35.89 -4.05
C ALA A 30 -11.81 35.34 -2.61
N ARG A 31 -12.16 34.06 -2.44
CA ARG A 31 -12.16 33.37 -1.14
C ARG A 31 -10.76 33.14 -0.58
N PHE A 32 -9.74 33.14 -1.44
CA PHE A 32 -8.32 32.97 -1.08
C PHE A 32 -7.52 34.27 -1.10
N SER A 33 -8.18 35.43 -1.15
CA SER A 33 -7.53 36.76 -1.21
C SER A 33 -6.63 37.08 0.00
N GLY A 34 -6.76 36.35 1.10
CA GLY A 34 -5.86 36.41 2.26
C GLY A 34 -4.54 35.63 2.10
N HIS A 35 -4.38 34.81 1.06
CA HIS A 35 -3.15 34.07 0.79
C HIS A 35 -2.22 34.87 -0.13
N LYS A 36 -0.90 34.64 -0.05
CA LYS A 36 0.08 35.23 -0.98
C LYS A 36 -0.32 34.89 -2.41
N ARG A 37 -0.25 35.87 -3.32
CA ARG A 37 -0.75 35.76 -4.71
C ARG A 37 -0.27 34.50 -5.46
N GLY A 38 0.92 33.97 -5.15
CA GLY A 38 1.47 32.75 -5.75
C GLY A 38 0.97 31.41 -5.16
N VAL A 39 0.42 31.40 -3.95
CA VAL A 39 -0.04 30.18 -3.26
C VAL A 39 -1.31 29.64 -3.92
N PHE A 40 -2.27 30.51 -4.23
CA PHE A 40 -3.51 30.13 -4.91
C PHE A 40 -3.25 29.51 -6.28
N ASP A 41 -2.43 30.15 -7.11
CA ASP A 41 -2.11 29.64 -8.45
C ASP A 41 -1.29 28.34 -8.37
N CYS A 42 -0.40 28.20 -7.38
CA CYS A 42 0.29 26.93 -7.13
C CYS A 42 -0.68 25.82 -6.70
N ALA A 43 -1.62 26.10 -5.81
CA ALA A 43 -2.64 25.14 -5.36
C ALA A 43 -3.52 24.69 -6.54
N ILE A 44 -4.06 25.64 -7.32
CA ILE A 44 -4.83 25.32 -8.55
C ILE A 44 -3.99 24.50 -9.53
N GLY A 45 -2.74 24.90 -9.76
CA GLY A 45 -1.82 24.18 -10.64
C GLY A 45 -1.59 22.75 -10.18
N ALA A 46 -1.31 22.55 -8.89
CA ALA A 46 -1.10 21.24 -8.30
C ALA A 46 -2.37 20.37 -8.39
N LEU A 47 -3.52 20.88 -7.96
CA LEU A 47 -4.80 20.18 -8.05
C LEU A 47 -5.13 19.76 -9.48
N ARG A 48 -4.82 20.60 -10.48
CA ARG A 48 -5.04 20.28 -11.89
C ARG A 48 -4.06 19.23 -12.42
N ILE A 49 -2.77 19.32 -12.08
CA ILE A 49 -1.75 18.33 -12.48
C ILE A 49 -2.07 16.96 -11.87
N LEU A 50 -2.55 16.97 -10.62
CA LEU A 50 -3.00 15.78 -9.90
C LEU A 50 -4.39 15.29 -10.34
N SER A 51 -5.02 15.98 -11.29
CA SER A 51 -6.36 15.69 -11.77
C SER A 51 -7.41 15.57 -10.66
N LEU A 52 -7.24 16.32 -9.57
CA LEU A 52 -8.22 16.43 -8.48
C LEU A 52 -9.34 17.41 -8.82
N ILE A 53 -9.05 18.35 -9.73
CA ILE A 53 -10.04 19.30 -10.24
C ILE A 53 -10.08 19.27 -11.77
N GLU A 54 -11.23 19.64 -12.30
CA GLU A 54 -11.45 19.88 -13.73
C GLU A 54 -11.79 21.37 -13.93
N ILE A 55 -11.44 21.90 -15.11
CA ILE A 55 -11.79 23.27 -15.50
C ILE A 55 -12.49 23.18 -16.85
N ASP A 56 -13.76 23.57 -16.90
CA ASP A 56 -14.55 23.54 -18.12
C ASP A 56 -14.29 24.76 -19.04
N THR A 57 -15.00 24.82 -20.16
CA THR A 57 -14.91 25.91 -21.15
C THR A 57 -15.36 27.26 -20.57
N ASP A 58 -16.20 27.25 -19.55
CA ASP A 58 -16.72 28.43 -18.86
C ASP A 58 -15.84 28.84 -17.67
N LYS A 59 -14.66 28.20 -17.53
CA LYS A 59 -13.69 28.41 -16.44
C LYS A 59 -14.26 28.06 -15.06
N LEU A 60 -15.28 27.20 -15.02
CA LEU A 60 -15.81 26.60 -13.82
C LEU A 60 -14.85 25.51 -13.36
N VAL A 61 -14.43 25.61 -12.10
CA VAL A 61 -13.61 24.63 -11.43
C VAL A 61 -14.53 23.68 -10.67
N SER A 62 -14.40 22.38 -10.88
CA SER A 62 -15.15 21.34 -10.18
C SER A 62 -14.21 20.25 -9.66
N LEU A 63 -14.65 19.48 -8.67
CA LEU A 63 -13.95 18.25 -8.31
C LEU A 63 -14.08 17.24 -9.44
N SER A 64 -12.96 16.65 -9.84
CA SER A 64 -12.98 15.43 -10.64
C SER A 64 -13.52 14.27 -9.80
N PRO A 65 -13.83 13.11 -10.39
CA PRO A 65 -14.12 11.90 -9.63
C PRO A 65 -13.04 11.53 -8.60
N LEU A 66 -11.77 11.84 -8.91
CA LEU A 66 -10.65 11.62 -8.00
C LEU A 66 -10.64 12.64 -6.86
N GLY A 67 -10.84 13.93 -7.15
CA GLY A 67 -10.94 14.96 -6.11
C GLY A 67 -12.11 14.70 -5.16
N ARG A 68 -13.24 14.25 -5.71
CA ARG A 68 -14.42 13.85 -4.93
C ARG A 68 -14.15 12.63 -4.06
N TYR A 69 -13.41 11.63 -4.56
CA TYR A 69 -12.96 10.50 -3.73
C TYR A 69 -12.16 10.95 -2.51
N PHE A 70 -11.23 11.90 -2.67
CA PHE A 70 -10.43 12.43 -1.54
C PHE A 70 -11.26 13.21 -0.53
N VAL A 71 -12.24 13.98 -1.01
CA VAL A 71 -13.14 14.78 -0.17
C VAL A 71 -14.13 13.90 0.60
N ASP A 72 -14.77 12.96 -0.07
CA ASP A 72 -15.84 12.13 0.50
C ASP A 72 -15.30 11.06 1.46
N ASN A 73 -13.98 10.85 1.49
CA ASN A 73 -13.31 9.90 2.37
C ASN A 73 -12.26 10.63 3.23
N PRO A 74 -12.64 11.34 4.31
CA PRO A 74 -11.71 12.13 5.13
C PRO A 74 -10.79 11.32 6.07
N ASN A 75 -11.10 10.04 6.37
CA ASN A 75 -10.32 9.20 7.30
C ASN A 75 -9.04 8.55 6.69
N GLY A 76 -8.24 9.28 5.91
CA GLY A 76 -7.01 8.77 5.28
C GLY A 76 -6.32 9.87 4.48
N LEU A 77 -5.41 9.56 3.53
CA LEU A 77 -4.55 10.56 2.88
C LEU A 77 -5.32 11.81 2.45
N ASP A 78 -5.05 12.94 3.13
CA ASP A 78 -5.61 14.23 2.77
C ASP A 78 -5.02 14.61 1.40
N ALA A 79 -5.85 15.15 0.52
CA ALA A 79 -5.37 15.67 -0.74
C ALA A 79 -4.32 16.79 -0.55
N SER A 80 -4.29 17.45 0.60
CA SER A 80 -3.18 18.35 0.97
C SER A 80 -1.86 17.63 1.19
N ASP A 81 -1.87 16.42 1.75
CA ASP A 81 -0.66 15.60 1.95
C ASP A 81 -0.12 15.16 0.59
N VAL A 82 -1.03 14.73 -0.29
CA VAL A 82 -0.75 14.37 -1.69
C VAL A 82 -0.11 15.53 -2.44
N VAL A 83 -0.69 16.73 -2.33
CA VAL A 83 -0.14 17.93 -2.97
C VAL A 83 1.21 18.30 -2.38
N SER A 84 1.37 18.19 -1.06
CA SER A 84 2.65 18.46 -0.38
C SER A 84 3.76 17.56 -0.91
N GLU A 85 3.50 16.26 -1.03
CA GLU A 85 4.45 15.27 -1.53
C GLU A 85 4.77 15.52 -3.02
N PHE A 86 3.75 15.81 -3.84
CA PHE A 86 3.90 16.18 -5.25
C PHE A 86 4.82 17.39 -5.45
N LEU A 87 4.60 18.46 -4.67
CA LEU A 87 5.38 19.69 -4.77
C LEU A 87 6.84 19.50 -4.33
N GLN A 88 7.09 18.60 -3.38
CA GLN A 88 8.44 18.22 -2.97
C GLN A 88 9.17 17.48 -4.10
N HIS A 89 8.47 16.60 -4.83
CA HIS A 89 9.06 15.75 -5.88
C HIS A 89 9.25 16.45 -7.22
N ARG A 90 8.36 17.39 -7.61
CA ARG A 90 8.45 18.13 -8.89
C ARG A 90 9.73 18.96 -9.03
N LYS A 91 10.43 19.27 -7.94
CA LYS A 91 11.73 19.95 -7.99
C LYS A 91 12.88 19.07 -8.54
N ALA A 92 12.65 17.77 -8.78
CA ALA A 92 13.74 16.82 -8.91
C ALA A 92 14.12 16.31 -10.33
N ASP A 93 13.33 16.45 -11.40
CA ASP A 93 13.83 16.13 -12.76
C ASP A 93 12.84 16.44 -13.91
N PRO A 94 13.30 17.01 -15.05
CA PRO A 94 12.60 17.08 -16.32
C PRO A 94 13.18 16.06 -17.34
N GLU A 95 12.31 15.46 -18.16
CA GLU A 95 12.64 14.61 -19.33
C GLU A 95 12.89 13.13 -19.07
N THR A 96 12.03 12.27 -19.64
CA THR A 96 12.36 11.38 -20.78
C THR A 96 11.20 10.39 -21.06
N ASN A 97 10.95 10.15 -22.34
CA ASN A 97 9.88 9.33 -22.90
C ASN A 97 10.05 7.81 -22.64
N ALA A 98 8.94 7.06 -22.68
CA ALA A 98 8.92 5.60 -22.49
C ALA A 98 7.67 5.01 -23.15
N GLN A 99 7.89 3.91 -23.87
CA GLN A 99 6.89 3.02 -24.44
C GLN A 99 6.86 1.72 -23.62
N GLU A 100 5.67 1.11 -23.56
CA GLU A 100 5.41 -0.32 -23.37
C GLU A 100 5.53 -0.94 -21.96
N TYR A 101 4.49 -0.78 -21.14
CA TYR A 101 3.92 -1.78 -20.20
C TYR A 101 2.43 -1.45 -19.99
N ALA A 102 1.59 -2.44 -19.65
CA ALA A 102 0.13 -2.33 -19.51
C ALA A 102 -0.35 -1.51 -18.28
N TYR A 103 0.19 -0.30 -18.13
CA TYR A 103 -0.39 0.87 -17.47
C TYR A 103 0.13 2.10 -18.24
N PRO A 104 -0.55 2.56 -19.30
CA PRO A 104 0.09 3.43 -20.28
C PRO A 104 0.19 4.89 -19.82
N THR A 105 -0.70 5.35 -18.93
CA THR A 105 -0.77 6.76 -18.54
C THR A 105 -1.24 6.92 -17.09
N VAL A 106 -0.92 8.08 -16.51
CA VAL A 106 -1.45 8.55 -15.23
C VAL A 106 -2.99 8.54 -15.24
N ASP A 107 -3.63 8.90 -16.36
CA ASP A 107 -5.10 8.84 -16.52
C ASP A 107 -5.67 7.43 -16.36
N SER A 108 -4.94 6.41 -16.81
CA SER A 108 -5.37 5.01 -16.65
C SER A 108 -5.37 4.62 -15.17
N LEU A 109 -4.35 5.03 -14.41
CA LEU A 109 -4.27 4.80 -12.97
C LEU A 109 -5.42 5.51 -12.25
N TYR A 110 -5.72 6.76 -12.61
CA TYR A 110 -6.84 7.51 -12.04
C TYR A 110 -8.20 6.87 -12.33
N ARG A 111 -8.43 6.38 -13.57
CA ARG A 111 -9.64 5.60 -13.88
C ARG A 111 -9.76 4.33 -13.05
N GLN A 112 -8.64 3.71 -12.68
CA GLN A 112 -8.65 2.53 -11.81
C GLN A 112 -8.89 2.88 -10.34
N ILE A 113 -8.40 4.02 -9.86
CA ILE A 113 -8.68 4.50 -8.48
C ILE A 113 -10.19 4.61 -8.25
N GLY A 114 -10.93 5.23 -9.18
CA GLY A 114 -12.38 5.38 -9.08
C GLY A 114 -13.17 4.06 -9.08
N LYS A 115 -12.51 2.91 -9.34
CA LYS A 115 -13.12 1.57 -9.34
C LYS A 115 -12.68 0.71 -8.16
N ILE A 116 -11.81 1.20 -7.26
CA ILE A 116 -11.20 0.37 -6.19
C ILE A 116 -12.25 -0.26 -5.27
N ALA A 117 -13.24 0.51 -4.81
CA ALA A 117 -14.27 0.03 -3.88
C ALA A 117 -15.06 -1.18 -4.41
N GLY A 118 -15.32 -1.22 -5.72
CA GLY A 118 -16.06 -2.31 -6.37
C GLY A 118 -15.21 -3.54 -6.72
N ARG A 119 -13.90 -3.54 -6.46
CA ARG A 119 -13.00 -4.64 -6.83
C ARG A 119 -12.78 -5.61 -5.66
N GLY A 120 -12.70 -6.91 -5.97
CA GLY A 120 -12.36 -7.95 -4.99
C GLY A 120 -10.94 -7.80 -4.44
N THR A 121 -10.72 -8.19 -3.17
CA THR A 121 -9.46 -7.95 -2.45
C THR A 121 -8.25 -8.62 -3.12
N ALA A 122 -8.43 -9.84 -3.66
CA ALA A 122 -7.37 -10.52 -4.41
C ALA A 122 -6.96 -9.75 -5.68
N SER A 123 -7.93 -9.22 -6.43
CA SER A 123 -7.67 -8.42 -7.63
C SER A 123 -6.93 -7.11 -7.28
N LEU A 124 -7.32 -6.46 -6.18
CA LEU A 124 -6.63 -5.27 -5.68
C LEU A 124 -5.19 -5.59 -5.28
N GLN A 125 -4.95 -6.73 -4.61
CA GLN A 125 -3.60 -7.15 -4.24
C GLN A 125 -2.73 -7.41 -5.47
N THR A 126 -3.26 -8.09 -6.50
CA THR A 126 -2.54 -8.27 -7.78
C THR A 126 -2.20 -6.92 -8.42
N SER A 127 -3.16 -5.99 -8.46
CA SER A 127 -2.90 -4.64 -8.96
C SER A 127 -1.83 -3.91 -8.16
N ARG A 128 -1.84 -4.04 -6.83
CA ARG A 128 -0.85 -3.45 -5.93
C ARG A 128 0.55 -4.01 -6.20
N ASN A 129 0.69 -5.34 -6.35
CA ASN A 129 1.97 -5.98 -6.66
C ASN A 129 2.53 -5.48 -8.00
N ASN A 130 1.66 -5.41 -9.03
CA ASN A 130 2.04 -4.92 -10.35
C ASN A 130 2.44 -3.44 -10.32
N ALA A 131 1.70 -2.62 -9.57
CA ALA A 131 2.00 -1.21 -9.38
C ALA A 131 3.37 -1.01 -8.70
N ASN A 132 3.67 -1.77 -7.63
CA ASN A 132 4.97 -1.70 -6.97
C ASN A 132 6.13 -2.10 -7.88
N ARG A 133 5.97 -3.17 -8.67
CA ARG A 133 6.97 -3.56 -9.68
C ARG A 133 7.19 -2.46 -10.70
N LEU A 134 6.13 -1.81 -11.17
CA LEU A 134 6.21 -0.72 -12.13
C LEU A 134 6.88 0.52 -11.53
N ARG A 135 6.58 0.84 -10.26
CA ARG A 135 7.17 1.96 -9.52
C ARG A 135 8.69 1.86 -9.45
N LEU A 136 9.21 0.65 -9.20
CA LEU A 136 10.65 0.38 -9.11
C LEU A 136 11.36 0.47 -10.47
N LYS A 137 10.63 0.25 -11.58
CA LYS A 137 11.19 0.25 -12.93
C LYS A 137 11.09 1.60 -13.63
N THR A 138 10.08 2.41 -13.30
CA THR A 138 9.84 3.68 -14.01
C THR A 138 10.81 4.78 -13.55
N ALA A 139 11.44 5.46 -14.52
CA ALA A 139 12.20 6.68 -14.28
C ALA A 139 11.33 7.95 -14.34
N LYS A 140 10.15 7.88 -14.97
CA LYS A 140 9.23 9.02 -15.13
C LYS A 140 8.62 9.43 -13.80
N SER A 141 8.91 10.64 -13.35
CA SER A 141 8.44 11.23 -12.08
C SER A 141 6.91 11.26 -11.97
N ASP A 142 6.21 11.78 -13.00
CA ASP A 142 4.74 11.87 -12.99
C ASP A 142 4.06 10.50 -12.94
N LEU A 143 4.59 9.52 -13.68
CA LEU A 143 4.07 8.15 -13.65
C LEU A 143 4.38 7.48 -12.30
N ARG A 144 5.59 7.69 -11.74
CA ARG A 144 5.95 7.19 -10.42
C ARG A 144 4.99 7.74 -9.36
N PHE A 145 4.68 9.02 -9.45
CA PHE A 145 3.73 9.68 -8.58
C PHE A 145 2.31 9.10 -8.74
N GLY A 146 1.79 8.98 -9.96
CA GLY A 146 0.49 8.35 -10.22
C GLY A 146 0.40 6.90 -9.72
N ILE A 147 1.50 6.15 -9.79
CA ILE A 147 1.60 4.79 -9.25
C ILE A 147 1.56 4.80 -7.71
N THR A 148 2.29 5.72 -7.06
CA THR A 148 2.24 5.91 -5.61
C THR A 148 0.81 6.21 -5.16
N MET A 149 0.11 7.10 -5.87
CA MET A 149 -1.29 7.43 -5.60
C MET A 149 -2.22 6.22 -5.72
N PHE A 150 -2.02 5.41 -6.77
CA PHE A 150 -2.79 4.19 -6.95
C PHE A 150 -2.55 3.17 -5.83
N ILE A 151 -1.30 2.97 -5.41
CA ILE A 151 -0.94 2.09 -4.30
C ILE A 151 -1.58 2.60 -2.99
N ALA A 152 -1.45 3.89 -2.70
CA ALA A 152 -2.02 4.50 -1.50
C ALA A 152 -3.55 4.35 -1.43
N ALA A 153 -4.23 4.51 -2.58
CA ALA A 153 -5.67 4.29 -2.65
C ALA A 153 -6.06 2.83 -2.39
N ILE A 154 -5.27 1.85 -2.85
CA ILE A 154 -5.48 0.44 -2.54
C ILE A 154 -5.24 0.16 -1.05
N ASP A 155 -4.16 0.68 -0.48
CA ASP A 155 -3.80 0.47 0.92
C ASP A 155 -4.88 0.97 1.86
N ARG A 156 -5.47 2.11 1.52
CA ARG A 156 -6.60 2.66 2.25
C ARG A 156 -7.86 1.80 2.16
N GLU A 157 -8.16 1.26 0.98
CA GLU A 157 -9.29 0.34 0.85
C GLU A 157 -9.06 -0.94 1.66
N PHE A 158 -7.81 -1.39 1.81
CA PHE A 158 -7.47 -2.49 2.72
C PHE A 158 -7.65 -2.12 4.19
N GLU A 159 -7.26 -0.91 4.61
CA GLU A 159 -7.52 -0.42 5.97
C GLU A 159 -9.01 -0.38 6.29
N ARG A 160 -9.84 0.15 5.38
CA ARG A 160 -11.30 0.17 5.52
C ARG A 160 -11.86 -1.25 5.70
N ARG A 161 -11.47 -2.19 4.84
CA ARG A 161 -11.91 -3.60 4.92
C ARG A 161 -11.40 -4.32 6.17
N MET A 162 -10.17 -4.04 6.61
CA MET A 162 -9.61 -4.59 7.85
C MET A 162 -10.36 -4.09 9.08
N HIS A 163 -10.78 -2.82 9.08
CA HIS A 163 -11.62 -2.27 10.13
C HIS A 163 -12.98 -2.96 10.17
N ASP A 164 -13.62 -3.16 9.01
CA ASP A 164 -14.89 -3.90 8.92
C ASP A 164 -14.75 -5.32 9.51
N LEU A 165 -13.68 -6.04 9.19
CA LEU A 165 -13.40 -7.38 9.76
C LEU A 165 -13.18 -7.38 11.28
N SER A 166 -12.74 -6.26 11.84
CA SER A 166 -12.48 -6.13 13.28
C SER A 166 -13.72 -5.66 14.06
N SER A 167 -14.69 -5.07 13.35
CA SER A 167 -15.89 -4.48 13.95
C SER A 167 -16.94 -5.48 14.45
N ASP A 168 -16.80 -6.77 14.13
CA ASP A 168 -17.74 -7.80 14.57
C ASP A 168 -17.72 -8.05 16.09
N GLY A 169 -16.70 -7.55 16.82
CA GLY A 169 -16.72 -7.28 18.27
C GLY A 169 -17.03 -8.44 19.22
N ARG A 170 -17.43 -9.60 18.72
CA ARG A 170 -17.86 -10.75 19.50
C ARG A 170 -16.74 -11.77 19.45
N PHE A 171 -15.86 -11.64 20.43
CA PHE A 171 -15.17 -12.82 20.96
C PHE A 171 -16.26 -13.83 21.36
N ARG A 172 -16.54 -14.82 20.51
CA ARG A 172 -17.32 -15.99 20.93
C ARG A 172 -16.43 -16.76 21.89
N TRP A 173 -16.82 -16.77 23.16
CA TRP A 173 -16.24 -17.66 24.14
C TRP A 173 -16.32 -19.10 23.59
N PRO A 174 -15.22 -19.88 23.58
CA PRO A 174 -15.29 -21.26 23.11
C PRO A 174 -16.21 -22.04 24.04
N ASP A 175 -17.22 -22.69 23.45
CA ASP A 175 -18.04 -23.64 24.19
C ASP A 175 -17.18 -24.85 24.55
N THR A 176 -17.29 -25.35 25.77
CA THR A 176 -16.55 -26.55 26.22
C THR A 176 -17.24 -27.85 25.82
N ASP A 177 -18.37 -27.74 25.14
CA ASP A 177 -19.11 -28.89 24.64
C ASP A 177 -18.40 -29.47 23.41
N ALA A 178 -17.68 -30.58 23.63
CA ALA A 178 -16.99 -31.34 22.59
C ALA A 178 -17.78 -32.63 22.32
N PRO A 179 -18.72 -32.63 21.36
CA PRO A 179 -19.39 -33.87 20.97
C PRO A 179 -18.34 -34.87 20.47
N GLY A 180 -18.49 -36.13 20.88
CA GLY A 180 -17.54 -37.19 20.58
C GLY A 180 -17.23 -37.26 19.08
N GLY A 181 -15.95 -37.10 18.72
CA GLY A 181 -15.52 -37.09 17.33
C GLY A 181 -15.70 -38.45 16.66
N ASP A 182 -16.13 -38.44 15.41
CA ASP A 182 -16.29 -39.63 14.55
C ASP A 182 -14.96 -40.17 14.00
N GLY A 183 -13.83 -39.69 14.53
CA GLY A 183 -12.47 -40.03 14.06
C GLY A 183 -12.06 -39.30 12.78
N SER A 184 -12.90 -38.42 12.23
CA SER A 184 -12.51 -37.57 11.10
C SER A 184 -11.90 -36.25 11.61
N VAL A 185 -10.72 -35.90 11.09
CA VAL A 185 -10.15 -34.56 11.30
C VAL A 185 -11.01 -33.61 10.48
N GLY A 186 -11.95 -32.93 11.16
CA GLY A 186 -12.86 -31.97 10.55
C GLY A 186 -12.13 -31.06 9.57
N GLY A 187 -12.66 -30.97 8.36
CA GLY A 187 -12.01 -30.40 7.17
C GLY A 187 -11.25 -29.11 7.45
N VAL A 188 -9.96 -29.24 7.77
CA VAL A 188 -9.03 -28.13 7.71
C VAL A 188 -8.98 -27.75 6.24
N GLN A 189 -9.62 -26.64 5.87
CA GLN A 189 -9.31 -25.98 4.62
C GLN A 189 -7.84 -25.57 4.69
N PHE A 190 -6.97 -26.43 4.19
CA PHE A 190 -5.58 -26.07 3.95
C PHE A 190 -5.62 -24.87 3.00
N MET A 191 -5.08 -23.74 3.46
CA MET A 191 -4.86 -22.62 2.55
C MET A 191 -3.77 -23.05 1.58
N ASP A 192 -4.09 -23.10 0.29
CA ASP A 192 -3.13 -23.45 -0.77
C ASP A 192 -1.95 -22.46 -0.82
N GLU A 193 -2.09 -21.27 -0.20
CA GLU A 193 -1.14 -20.17 -0.25
C GLU A 193 -1.09 -19.40 1.09
N GLY A 194 0.12 -19.09 1.57
CA GLY A 194 0.34 -18.21 2.73
C GLY A 194 0.57 -16.74 2.33
N MET A 195 0.58 -15.84 3.31
CA MET A 195 0.70 -14.38 3.09
C MET A 195 1.96 -13.97 2.31
N LEU A 196 3.10 -14.64 2.52
CA LEU A 196 4.32 -14.38 1.73
C LEU A 196 4.09 -14.58 0.23
N LEU A 197 3.55 -15.74 -0.14
CA LEU A 197 3.33 -16.09 -1.54
C LEU A 197 2.23 -15.20 -2.16
N ARG A 198 1.20 -14.84 -1.37
CA ARG A 198 0.16 -13.87 -1.76
C ARG A 198 0.72 -12.47 -2.07
N MET A 199 1.79 -12.08 -1.38
CA MET A 199 2.53 -10.85 -1.64
C MET A 199 3.59 -11.01 -2.75
N ASP A 200 3.55 -12.14 -3.48
CA ASP A 200 4.53 -12.53 -4.50
C ASP A 200 5.98 -12.63 -4.00
N TYR A 201 6.17 -12.86 -2.70
CA TYR A 201 7.49 -13.16 -2.17
C TYR A 201 7.93 -14.57 -2.63
N ARG A 202 8.99 -14.62 -3.44
CA ARG A 202 9.55 -15.85 -4.00
C ARG A 202 11.08 -15.80 -3.96
N VAL A 203 11.69 -16.93 -3.64
CA VAL A 203 13.14 -17.17 -3.63
C VAL A 203 13.51 -18.28 -4.62
N GLY A 204 14.79 -18.43 -4.88
CA GLY A 204 15.36 -19.49 -5.71
C GLY A 204 15.49 -19.14 -7.18
N VAL A 205 16.15 -20.04 -7.93
CA VAL A 205 16.51 -19.80 -9.33
C VAL A 205 15.28 -19.72 -10.25
N ARG A 206 14.26 -20.54 -9.97
CA ARG A 206 13.04 -20.61 -10.79
C ARG A 206 11.98 -19.67 -10.23
N ASN A 207 11.84 -18.50 -10.85
CA ASN A 207 10.87 -17.45 -10.50
C ASN A 207 11.15 -16.73 -9.16
N GLY A 208 12.37 -16.79 -8.63
CA GLY A 208 12.77 -15.97 -7.49
C GLY A 208 12.74 -14.48 -7.85
N ALA A 209 12.21 -13.67 -6.94
CA ALA A 209 12.30 -12.23 -7.05
C ALA A 209 13.72 -11.78 -6.69
N SER A 210 14.20 -10.68 -7.30
CA SER A 210 15.51 -10.12 -6.95
C SER A 210 15.55 -9.59 -5.51
N THR A 211 16.73 -9.51 -4.91
CA THR A 211 16.91 -9.04 -3.52
C THR A 211 16.20 -7.70 -3.23
N PRO A 212 16.30 -6.65 -4.08
CA PRO A 212 15.58 -5.40 -3.84
C PRO A 212 14.05 -5.58 -3.83
N VAL A 213 13.52 -6.44 -4.70
CA VAL A 213 12.08 -6.73 -4.77
C VAL A 213 11.63 -7.52 -3.54
N ARG A 214 12.38 -8.56 -3.13
CA ARG A 214 12.09 -9.34 -1.93
C ARG A 214 12.08 -8.48 -0.67
N ARG A 215 13.11 -7.67 -0.47
CA ARG A 215 13.20 -6.76 0.69
C ARG A 215 12.12 -5.67 0.66
N GLN A 216 11.73 -5.20 -0.51
CA GLN A 216 10.57 -4.30 -0.63
C GLN A 216 9.27 -4.99 -0.21
N ILE A 217 9.05 -6.25 -0.61
CA ILE A 217 7.87 -7.01 -0.18
C ILE A 217 7.88 -7.23 1.33
N LEU A 218 9.04 -7.58 1.91
CA LEU A 218 9.20 -7.76 3.36
C LEU A 218 8.97 -6.45 4.13
N ARG A 219 9.44 -5.32 3.60
CA ARG A 219 9.11 -3.99 4.11
C ARG A 219 7.60 -3.78 4.13
N GLN A 220 6.91 -4.04 3.01
CA GLN A 220 5.44 -3.88 2.93
C GLN A 220 4.71 -4.78 3.93
N LEU A 221 5.14 -6.03 4.05
CA LEU A 221 4.60 -6.96 5.04
C LEU A 221 4.74 -6.46 6.48
N PHE A 222 5.80 -5.71 6.78
CA PHE A 222 6.04 -5.18 8.11
C PHE A 222 5.36 -3.82 8.33
N GLU A 223 5.57 -2.87 7.42
CA GLU A 223 5.21 -1.46 7.58
C GLU A 223 3.79 -1.13 7.13
N ASP A 224 3.18 -1.93 6.24
CA ASP A 224 1.88 -1.63 5.66
C ASP A 224 0.74 -2.46 6.26
N THR A 225 -0.48 -1.97 6.01
CA THR A 225 -1.71 -2.73 6.25
C THR A 225 -1.77 -3.92 5.29
N LEU A 226 -1.99 -5.12 5.84
CA LEU A 226 -2.05 -6.33 5.04
C LEU A 226 -3.37 -6.40 4.27
N PRO A 227 -3.35 -6.98 3.07
CA PRO A 227 -4.58 -7.26 2.35
C PRO A 227 -5.47 -8.22 3.18
N PRO A 228 -6.76 -7.90 3.41
CA PRO A 228 -7.71 -8.77 4.10
C PRO A 228 -8.17 -9.92 3.19
N VAL A 229 -7.25 -10.81 2.87
CA VAL A 229 -7.44 -11.90 1.88
C VAL A 229 -7.42 -13.29 2.50
N PHE A 230 -7.34 -13.35 3.83
CA PHE A 230 -7.42 -14.58 4.62
C PHE A 230 -8.45 -14.40 5.75
N PRO A 231 -8.94 -15.51 6.34
CA PRO A 231 -9.85 -15.47 7.48
C PRO A 231 -9.33 -14.60 8.64
N PRO A 232 -10.23 -13.95 9.42
CA PRO A 232 -9.85 -13.04 10.50
C PRO A 232 -8.85 -13.63 11.50
N ASP A 233 -9.02 -14.91 11.87
CA ASP A 233 -8.14 -15.59 12.82
C ASP A 233 -6.71 -15.73 12.31
N TYR A 234 -6.55 -15.95 11.01
CA TYR A 234 -5.24 -15.96 10.36
C TYR A 234 -4.65 -14.54 10.34
N MET A 235 -5.45 -13.54 9.99
CA MET A 235 -5.01 -12.14 9.94
C MET A 235 -4.58 -11.62 11.32
N ARG A 236 -5.30 -12.00 12.39
CA ARG A 236 -4.95 -11.64 13.77
C ARG A 236 -3.56 -12.14 14.20
N LYS A 237 -3.09 -13.27 13.66
CA LYS A 237 -1.72 -13.77 13.95
C LYS A 237 -0.64 -12.82 13.44
N TRP A 238 -0.91 -12.08 12.36
CA TRP A 238 0.04 -11.14 11.80
C TRP A 238 0.17 -9.86 12.62
N GLY A 239 -0.79 -9.52 13.50
CA GLY A 239 -0.75 -8.32 14.32
C GLY A 239 -0.74 -7.02 13.51
N ASP A 240 -0.61 -5.88 14.20
CA ASP A 240 -0.64 -4.56 13.57
C ASP A 240 0.64 -4.22 12.79
N LYS A 241 0.54 -3.29 11.84
CA LYS A 241 1.70 -2.80 11.08
C LYS A 241 2.77 -2.23 12.03
N GLY A 242 4.03 -2.57 11.76
CA GLY A 242 5.19 -2.14 12.56
C GLY A 242 5.31 -2.80 13.95
N SER A 243 4.39 -3.70 14.32
CA SER A 243 4.37 -4.29 15.67
C SER A 243 5.39 -5.40 15.86
N VAL A 244 5.74 -5.67 17.13
CA VAL A 244 6.58 -6.83 17.51
C VAL A 244 5.96 -8.15 17.03
N GLN A 245 4.64 -8.27 17.11
CA GLN A 245 3.91 -9.45 16.66
C GLN A 245 4.07 -9.64 15.16
N ARG A 246 3.98 -8.55 14.37
CA ARG A 246 4.19 -8.60 12.92
C ARG A 246 5.58 -9.08 12.54
N LEU A 247 6.61 -8.52 13.18
CA LEU A 247 7.99 -8.94 12.91
C LEU A 247 8.21 -10.40 13.31
N ARG A 248 7.70 -10.81 14.48
CA ARG A 248 7.78 -12.19 14.95
C ARG A 248 7.09 -13.14 13.99
N THR A 249 5.84 -12.88 13.60
CA THR A 249 5.11 -13.74 12.66
C THR A 249 5.83 -13.84 11.32
N LEU A 250 6.39 -12.74 10.80
CA LEU A 250 7.16 -12.74 9.56
C LEU A 250 8.43 -13.62 9.67
N ALA A 251 9.25 -13.41 10.70
CA ALA A 251 10.49 -14.16 10.91
C ALA A 251 10.22 -15.66 11.14
N TYR A 252 9.22 -15.98 11.98
CA TYR A 252 8.80 -17.36 12.27
C TYR A 252 8.04 -18.02 11.11
N THR A 253 7.62 -17.27 10.08
CA THR A 253 7.12 -17.85 8.83
C THR A 253 8.28 -18.23 7.92
N ILE A 254 9.31 -17.39 7.81
CA ILE A 254 10.45 -17.62 6.91
C ILE A 254 11.36 -18.75 7.43
N ALA A 255 11.72 -18.75 8.72
CA ALA A 255 12.71 -19.70 9.23
C ALA A 255 12.32 -21.19 9.04
N PRO A 256 11.06 -21.62 9.27
CA PRO A 256 10.63 -22.98 8.95
C PRO A 256 10.69 -23.31 7.46
N LEU A 257 10.42 -22.35 6.56
CA LEU A 257 10.57 -22.55 5.12
C LEU A 257 12.04 -22.85 4.78
N THR A 258 12.98 -22.10 5.36
CA THR A 258 14.42 -22.35 5.24
C THR A 258 14.81 -23.74 5.75
N LYS A 259 14.37 -24.11 6.96
CA LYS A 259 14.64 -25.44 7.55
C LYS A 259 14.09 -26.56 6.65
N ASN A 260 12.88 -26.38 6.13
CA ASN A 260 12.26 -27.37 5.24
C ASN A 260 13.02 -27.53 3.93
N LEU A 261 13.58 -26.47 3.35
CA LEU A 261 14.45 -26.59 2.18
C LEU A 261 15.75 -27.32 2.51
N LYS A 262 16.39 -27.00 3.64
CA LYS A 262 17.62 -27.69 4.09
C LYS A 262 17.43 -29.20 4.27
N ARG A 263 16.28 -29.64 4.78
CA ARG A 263 15.95 -31.07 4.94
C ARG A 263 15.78 -31.83 3.63
N LYS A 264 15.51 -31.14 2.51
CA LYS A 264 15.32 -31.80 1.22
C LYS A 264 16.63 -32.26 0.58
N HIS A 265 17.79 -31.83 1.08
CA HIS A 265 19.13 -32.22 0.60
C HIS A 265 19.31 -32.11 -0.93
N ASP A 266 18.69 -31.10 -1.54
CA ASP A 266 18.77 -30.84 -2.98
C ASP A 266 19.63 -29.58 -3.21
N SER A 267 20.77 -29.73 -3.90
CA SER A 267 21.69 -28.63 -4.22
C SER A 267 21.04 -27.51 -5.04
N HIS A 268 19.94 -27.79 -5.75
CA HIS A 268 19.19 -26.75 -6.46
C HIS A 268 18.49 -25.77 -5.51
N MET A 269 18.38 -26.10 -4.23
CA MET A 269 17.75 -25.26 -3.21
C MET A 269 18.73 -24.33 -2.49
N ASP A 270 20.05 -24.48 -2.70
CA ASP A 270 21.07 -23.68 -2.00
C ASP A 270 20.89 -22.18 -2.22
N VAL A 271 20.51 -21.78 -3.43
CA VAL A 271 20.20 -20.37 -3.75
C VAL A 271 19.00 -19.90 -2.93
N ALA A 272 17.91 -20.67 -2.90
CA ALA A 272 16.71 -20.31 -2.15
C ALA A 272 16.97 -20.25 -0.64
N ILE A 273 17.78 -21.17 -0.10
CA ILE A 273 18.21 -21.18 1.30
C ILE A 273 18.99 -19.91 1.62
N GLY A 274 20.02 -19.59 0.83
CA GLY A 274 20.83 -18.40 1.02
C GLY A 274 20.03 -17.10 0.92
N GLU A 275 19.06 -17.04 0.02
CA GLU A 275 18.15 -15.89 -0.10
C GLU A 275 17.24 -15.72 1.11
N TYR A 276 16.64 -16.80 1.61
CA TYR A 276 15.84 -16.75 2.85
C TYR A 276 16.68 -16.30 4.05
N GLU A 277 17.91 -16.82 4.18
CA GLU A 277 18.81 -16.45 5.29
C GLU A 277 19.26 -14.98 5.19
N SER A 278 19.58 -14.51 3.98
CA SER A 278 19.90 -13.10 3.75
C SER A 278 18.72 -12.18 4.09
N ASP A 279 17.50 -12.59 3.76
CA ASP A 279 16.30 -11.83 4.03
C ASP A 279 15.95 -11.82 5.54
N LEU A 280 16.14 -12.94 6.25
CA LEU A 280 16.03 -12.98 7.71
C LEU A 280 17.07 -12.09 8.38
N GLN A 281 18.33 -12.14 7.94
CA GLN A 281 19.38 -11.27 8.48
C GLN A 281 19.04 -9.80 8.25
N TRP A 282 18.54 -9.45 7.06
CA TRP A 282 18.10 -8.09 6.76
C TRP A 282 16.96 -7.63 7.66
N LEU A 283 15.95 -8.47 7.93
CA LEU A 283 14.87 -8.16 8.88
C LEU A 283 15.39 -7.94 10.30
N TYR A 284 16.35 -8.76 10.74
CA TYR A 284 16.98 -8.64 12.05
C TYR A 284 17.67 -7.27 12.20
N GLU A 285 18.55 -6.94 11.26
CA GLU A 285 19.32 -5.69 11.27
C GLU A 285 18.42 -4.45 11.12
N THR A 286 17.39 -4.52 10.29
CA THR A 286 16.54 -3.37 9.95
C THR A 286 15.51 -3.06 11.02
N TYR A 287 14.89 -4.09 11.61
CA TYR A 287 13.73 -3.90 12.49
C TYR A 287 13.89 -4.47 13.90
N TYR A 288 14.71 -5.50 14.09
CA TYR A 288 14.81 -6.16 15.39
C TYR A 288 15.82 -5.48 16.33
N VAL A 289 17.05 -5.26 15.86
CA VAL A 289 18.17 -4.76 16.68
C VAL A 289 17.81 -3.44 17.34
N GLY A 290 17.90 -3.40 18.68
CA GLY A 290 17.66 -2.22 19.49
C GLY A 290 16.18 -1.80 19.65
N ARG A 291 15.23 -2.54 19.06
CA ARG A 291 13.79 -2.19 19.09
C ARG A 291 12.92 -3.24 19.76
N PHE A 292 13.11 -4.51 19.44
CA PHE A 292 12.27 -5.60 19.92
C PHE A 292 13.07 -6.60 20.76
N ARG A 293 12.36 -7.39 21.57
CA ARG A 293 12.94 -8.37 22.50
C ARG A 293 12.13 -9.66 22.44
N PHE A 294 12.43 -10.52 21.48
CA PHE A 294 11.88 -11.87 21.37
C PHE A 294 12.93 -12.78 20.73
N ASP A 295 12.90 -14.08 21.01
CA ASP A 295 13.92 -14.98 20.47
C ASP A 295 13.91 -15.00 18.95
N TRP A 296 15.04 -14.62 18.35
CA TRP A 296 15.15 -14.63 16.90
C TRP A 296 15.20 -16.08 16.38
N PRO A 297 14.40 -16.46 15.38
CA PRO A 297 14.33 -17.85 14.97
C PRO A 297 15.62 -18.31 14.28
N SER A 298 16.06 -19.51 14.64
CA SER A 298 17.21 -20.17 14.00
C SER A 298 16.81 -20.87 12.70
N THR A 299 17.68 -20.83 11.69
CA THR A 299 17.57 -21.63 10.46
C THR A 299 18.44 -22.89 10.50
N ARG A 300 19.11 -23.17 11.63
CA ARG A 300 19.91 -24.40 11.80
C ARG A 300 18.97 -25.61 11.96
N LEU A 301 19.41 -26.76 11.46
CA LEU A 301 18.75 -28.03 11.75
C LEU A 301 19.15 -28.43 13.17
N ASP A 302 18.15 -28.82 13.95
CA ASP A 302 18.31 -29.33 15.31
C ASP A 302 18.58 -30.84 15.27
#